data_AF-K1TR05-F1
#
_entry.id   AF-K1TR05-F1
#
_cell.length_a   1.000
_cell.length_b   1.000
_cell.length_c   1.000
_cell.angle_alpha   90.00
_cell.angle_beta   90.00
_cell.angle_gamma   90.00
#
_symmetry.space_group_name_H-M   'P 1'
#
loop_
_entity.id
_entity.type
_entity.pdbx_description
1 polymer ?
#
loop_
_entity_poly.entity_id
_entity_poly.type
_entity_poly.pdbx_seq_one_letter_code
_entity_poly.pdbx_strand_id
1 'polypeptide(L)'
;DLELKVTMLNINSDHNFELLKNCHVLWEYSQYVTRVRKYATMMSLNDAVNLAITECIQEGILTEFLSHNRAEVLKVSIFEYDKEKEEKLIRKAEFDYGKAMGLADGVISLLEEKGRLSEDQINSIRRETRPENRRNGSNLP
;
A
#
# COMPACT_ATOMS: atom_id res chain seq x y z
N ASP A 1 1.55 -20.49 -22.89
CA ASP A 1 1.64 -19.97 -21.52
C ASP A 1 3.02 -20.18 -20.95
N LEU A 2 3.59 -19.13 -20.37
CA LEU A 2 4.88 -19.18 -19.68
C LEU A 2 4.58 -19.13 -18.17
N GLU A 3 4.88 -20.19 -17.45
CA GLU A 3 4.71 -20.25 -16.00
C GLU A 3 6.04 -19.90 -15.34
N LEU A 4 6.08 -18.78 -14.61
CA LEU A 4 7.28 -18.29 -13.94
C LEU A 4 7.18 -18.54 -12.44
N LYS A 5 8.13 -19.29 -11.89
CA LYS A 5 8.36 -19.36 -10.44
C LYS A 5 9.36 -18.29 -10.03
N VAL A 6 8.94 -17.43 -9.10
CA VAL A 6 9.79 -16.37 -8.53
C VAL A 6 9.91 -16.60 -7.02
N THR A 7 11.11 -16.37 -6.48
CA THR A 7 11.38 -16.43 -5.05
C THR A 7 11.50 -15.01 -4.50
N MET A 8 10.69 -14.68 -3.49
CA MET A 8 10.75 -13.39 -2.79
C MET A 8 11.60 -13.54 -1.52
N LEU A 9 12.60 -12.65 -1.34
CA LEU A 9 13.49 -12.66 -0.18
C LEU A 9 13.40 -11.34 0.58
N ASN A 10 13.34 -11.41 1.92
CA ASN A 10 13.29 -10.24 2.79
C ASN A 10 14.70 -9.72 3.07
N ILE A 11 15.00 -8.49 2.65
CA ILE A 11 16.32 -7.87 2.77
C ILE A 11 16.42 -6.85 3.91
N ASN A 12 15.45 -6.83 4.83
CA ASN A 12 15.57 -6.02 6.04
C ASN A 12 16.78 -6.47 6.86
N SER A 13 17.39 -5.54 7.62
CA SER A 13 18.65 -5.78 8.33
C SER A 13 18.60 -6.90 9.38
N ASP A 14 17.42 -7.29 9.83
CA ASP A 14 17.14 -8.39 10.76
C ASP A 14 16.83 -9.73 10.07
N HIS A 15 16.80 -9.77 8.74
CA HIS A 15 16.41 -10.93 7.94
C HIS A 15 17.47 -11.28 6.87
N ASN A 16 17.53 -12.56 6.48
CA ASN A 16 18.44 -13.09 5.46
C ASN A 16 19.92 -12.63 5.61
N PHE A 17 20.45 -12.74 6.83
CA PHE A 17 21.80 -12.28 7.17
C PHE A 17 22.90 -12.86 6.28
N GLU A 18 22.78 -14.12 5.85
CA GLU A 18 23.74 -14.73 4.92
C GLU A 18 23.75 -14.06 3.55
N LEU A 19 22.58 -13.67 3.03
CA LEU A 19 22.45 -12.93 1.77
C LEU A 19 23.07 -11.53 1.89
N LEU A 20 22.77 -10.83 2.99
CA LEU A 20 23.33 -9.51 3.27
C LEU A 20 24.85 -9.58 3.47
N LYS A 21 25.36 -10.61 4.15
CA LYS A 21 26.80 -10.84 4.34
C LYS A 21 27.54 -11.08 3.02
N ASN A 22 26.91 -11.74 2.06
CA ASN A 22 27.50 -12.04 0.76
C ASN A 22 27.45 -10.86 -0.22
N CYS A 23 26.62 -9.85 0.02
CA CYS A 23 26.49 -8.67 -0.85
C CYS A 23 26.58 -7.37 -0.04
N HIS A 24 27.75 -6.76 -0.03
CA HIS A 24 28.05 -5.56 0.76
C HIS A 24 27.10 -4.39 0.45
N VAL A 25 26.83 -4.14 -0.84
CA VAL A 25 25.91 -3.07 -1.29
C VAL A 25 24.49 -3.30 -0.76
N LEU A 26 24.02 -4.54 -0.74
CA LEU A 26 22.68 -4.88 -0.25
C LEU A 26 22.59 -4.72 1.28
N TRP A 27 23.68 -5.06 1.98
CA TRP A 27 23.78 -4.80 3.42
C TRP A 27 23.74 -3.30 3.74
N GLU A 28 24.51 -2.48 3.03
CA GLU A 28 24.48 -1.02 3.17
C GLU A 28 23.10 -0.43 2.84
N TYR A 29 22.46 -0.94 1.79
CA TYR A 29 21.08 -0.58 1.46
C TYR A 29 20.10 -0.93 2.58
N SER A 30 20.21 -2.12 3.19
CA SER A 30 19.35 -2.50 4.31
C SER A 30 19.50 -1.53 5.50
N GLN A 31 20.73 -1.08 5.78
CA GLN A 31 21.00 -0.12 6.85
C GLN A 31 20.41 1.25 6.57
N TYR A 32 20.56 1.73 5.33
CA TYR A 32 19.93 2.97 4.88
C TYR A 32 18.40 2.92 5.06
N VAL A 33 17.75 1.86 4.57
CA VAL A 33 16.29 1.70 4.69
C VAL A 33 15.85 1.65 6.15
N THR A 34 16.57 0.92 7.01
CA THR A 34 16.28 0.85 8.45
C THR A 34 16.36 2.23 9.11
N ARG A 35 17.35 3.06 8.75
CA ARG A 35 17.45 4.44 9.24
C ARG A 35 16.29 5.32 8.80
N VAL A 36 15.96 5.30 7.51
CA VAL A 36 14.84 6.09 6.98
C VAL A 36 13.54 5.73 7.70
N ARG A 37 13.26 4.42 7.85
CA ARG A 37 12.06 3.95 8.59
C ARG A 37 12.06 4.42 10.03
N LYS A 38 13.20 4.35 10.73
CA LYS A 38 13.33 4.85 12.11
C LYS A 38 12.99 6.34 12.18
N TYR A 39 13.57 7.17 11.32
CA TYR A 39 13.31 8.61 11.33
C TYR A 39 11.89 8.97 10.89
N ALA A 40 11.31 8.24 9.95
CA ALA A 40 9.93 8.45 9.52
C ALA A 40 8.90 8.22 10.65
N THR A 41 9.26 7.56 11.75
CA THR A 41 8.40 7.48 12.95
C THR A 41 8.38 8.76 13.79
N MET A 42 9.36 9.65 13.60
CA MET A 42 9.58 10.84 14.43
C MET A 42 9.42 12.15 13.65
N MET A 43 9.60 12.13 12.33
CA MET A 43 9.56 13.33 11.47
C MET A 43 8.93 13.03 10.10
N SER A 44 8.79 14.06 9.26
CA SER A 44 8.25 13.88 7.90
C SER A 44 9.14 12.95 7.08
N LEU A 45 8.57 12.23 6.11
CA LEU A 45 9.34 11.32 5.25
C LEU A 45 10.49 12.04 4.53
N ASN A 46 10.26 13.26 4.05
CA ASN A 46 11.29 14.06 3.40
C ASN A 46 12.44 14.42 4.35
N ASP A 47 12.13 14.81 5.58
CA ASP A 47 13.15 15.12 6.58
C ASP A 47 13.91 13.86 7.01
N ALA A 48 13.19 12.75 7.19
CA ALA A 48 13.74 11.45 7.55
C ALA A 48 14.73 10.94 6.49
N VAL A 49 14.37 11.07 5.20
CA VAL A 49 15.22 10.72 4.07
C VAL A 49 16.45 11.62 4.03
N ASN A 50 16.29 12.94 4.16
CA ASN A 50 17.42 13.88 4.15
C ASN A 50 18.42 13.62 5.28
N LEU A 51 17.91 13.34 6.48
CA LEU A 51 18.74 13.02 7.64
C LEU A 51 19.48 11.68 7.43
N ALA A 52 18.76 10.63 7.02
CA ALA A 52 19.35 9.32 6.76
C ALA A 52 20.42 9.38 5.67
N ILE A 53 20.20 10.13 4.58
CA ILE A 53 21.20 10.31 3.52
C ILE A 53 22.47 10.96 4.09
N THR A 54 22.31 12.02 4.89
CA THR A 54 23.44 12.75 5.46
C THR A 54 24.28 11.86 6.36
N GLU A 55 23.64 11.11 7.26
CA GLU A 55 24.34 10.17 8.16
C GLU A 55 24.96 8.99 7.40
N CYS A 56 24.26 8.40 6.43
CA CYS A 56 24.79 7.29 5.65
C CYS A 56 26.03 7.70 4.84
N ILE A 57 26.03 8.89 4.21
CA ILE A 57 27.20 9.41 3.51
C ILE A 57 28.39 9.60 4.46
N GLN A 58 28.15 10.14 5.66
CA GLN A 58 29.19 10.36 6.68
C GLN A 58 29.79 9.04 7.19
N GLU A 59 28.97 7.99 7.30
CA GLU A 59 29.38 6.67 7.78
C GLU A 59 29.93 5.75 6.70
N GLY A 60 30.01 6.22 5.45
CA GLY A 60 30.52 5.41 4.33
C GLY A 60 29.49 4.47 3.70
N ILE A 61 28.22 4.54 4.11
CA ILE A 61 27.14 3.64 3.69
C ILE A 61 26.53 4.15 2.38
N LEU A 62 26.62 3.36 1.30
CA LEU A 62 26.13 3.75 -0.03
C LEU A 62 26.66 5.13 -0.48
N THR A 63 27.82 5.58 0.02
CA THR A 63 28.27 6.96 -0.15
C THR A 63 28.35 7.38 -1.61
N GLU A 64 28.88 6.53 -2.48
CA GLU A 64 28.99 6.82 -3.91
C GLU A 64 27.61 6.93 -4.58
N PHE A 65 26.67 6.04 -4.20
CA PHE A 65 25.31 6.02 -4.71
C PHE A 65 24.47 7.23 -4.22
N LEU A 66 24.52 7.51 -2.91
CA LEU A 66 23.76 8.60 -2.28
C LEU A 66 24.33 9.98 -2.62
N SER A 67 25.64 10.10 -2.85
CA SER A 67 26.27 11.37 -3.23
C SER A 67 25.93 11.77 -4.66
N HIS A 68 25.89 10.82 -5.60
CA HIS A 68 25.53 11.09 -7.00
C HIS A 68 24.02 11.26 -7.19
N ASN A 69 23.20 10.48 -6.48
CA ASN A 69 21.75 10.45 -6.69
C ASN A 69 20.95 11.23 -5.65
N ARG A 70 21.57 12.17 -4.92
CA ARG A 70 20.92 12.92 -3.82
C ARG A 70 19.59 13.57 -4.23
N ALA A 71 19.48 14.03 -5.47
CA ALA A 71 18.25 14.64 -6.02
C ALA A 71 17.22 13.61 -6.53
N GLU A 72 17.65 12.41 -6.93
CA GLU A 72 16.80 11.38 -7.52
C GLU A 72 16.25 10.42 -6.45
N VAL A 73 17.05 10.05 -5.44
CA VAL A 73 16.61 9.29 -4.26
C VAL A 73 15.50 10.02 -3.49
N LEU A 74 15.46 11.35 -3.59
CA LEU A 74 14.37 12.18 -3.05
C LEU A 74 13.04 12.03 -3.82
N LYS A 75 13.11 11.48 -5.04
CA LYS A 75 12.04 11.51 -6.04
C LYS A 75 11.49 10.13 -6.39
N VAL A 76 12.17 9.04 -6.04
CA VAL A 76 11.73 7.70 -6.44
C VAL A 76 10.87 7.04 -5.37
N SER A 77 9.81 6.41 -5.86
CA SER A 77 8.70 5.68 -5.23
C SER A 77 9.08 4.50 -4.30
N ILE A 78 10.30 4.45 -3.74
CA ILE A 78 10.80 3.33 -2.92
C ILE A 78 10.20 3.33 -1.50
N PHE A 79 9.61 4.45 -1.07
CA PHE A 79 9.03 4.63 0.27
C PHE A 79 7.51 4.79 0.27
N GLU A 80 6.88 4.93 -0.90
CA GLU A 80 5.46 5.25 -0.99
C GLU A 80 4.58 4.00 -0.84
N TYR A 81 5.14 2.80 -1.08
CA TYR A 81 4.41 1.55 -0.98
C TYR A 81 4.48 0.94 0.42
N ASP A 82 3.52 1.32 1.26
CA ASP A 82 3.23 0.65 2.54
C ASP A 82 2.07 -0.34 2.33
N LYS A 83 2.43 -1.59 2.03
CA LYS A 83 1.48 -2.69 1.81
C LYS A 83 0.51 -2.85 2.98
N GLU A 84 0.96 -2.66 4.21
CA GLU A 84 0.12 -2.85 5.39
C GLU A 84 -0.92 -1.72 5.52
N LYS A 85 -0.51 -0.48 5.22
CA LYS A 85 -1.41 0.67 5.13
C LYS A 85 -2.44 0.49 4.02
N GLU A 86 -2.02 -0.03 2.86
CA GLU A 86 -2.92 -0.28 1.73
C GLU A 86 -3.92 -1.39 2.05
N GLU A 87 -3.49 -2.52 2.63
CA GLU A 87 -4.38 -3.58 3.09
C GLU A 87 -5.39 -3.07 4.13
N LYS A 88 -4.97 -2.19 5.05
CA LYS A 88 -5.86 -1.56 6.04
C LYS A 88 -6.89 -0.65 5.38
N LEU A 89 -6.49 0.12 4.36
CA LEU A 89 -7.40 0.98 3.60
C LEU A 89 -8.43 0.16 2.83
N ILE A 90 -8.00 -0.92 2.17
CA ILE A 90 -8.88 -1.85 1.45
C ILE A 90 -9.88 -2.48 2.43
N ARG A 91 -9.41 -3.04 3.56
CA ARG A 91 -10.29 -3.63 4.58
C ARG A 91 -11.30 -2.63 5.14
N LYS A 92 -10.88 -1.38 5.38
CA LYS A 92 -11.77 -0.32 5.87
C LYS A 92 -12.83 0.04 4.82
N ALA A 93 -12.43 0.18 3.56
CA ALA A 93 -13.35 0.45 2.47
C ALA A 93 -14.36 -0.69 2.27
N GLU A 94 -13.92 -1.95 2.34
CA GLU A 94 -14.78 -3.13 2.28
C GLU A 94 -15.78 -3.18 3.46
N PHE A 95 -15.32 -2.88 4.67
CA PHE A 95 -16.18 -2.84 5.85
C PHE A 95 -17.24 -1.74 5.76
N ASP A 96 -16.83 -0.51 5.39
CA ASP A 96 -17.74 0.61 5.24
C ASP A 96 -18.77 0.36 4.12
N TYR A 97 -18.33 -0.27 3.02
CA TYR A 97 -19.21 -0.69 1.93
C TYR A 97 -20.22 -1.76 2.40
N GLY A 98 -19.76 -2.80 3.12
CA GLY A 98 -20.63 -3.84 3.66
C GLY A 98 -21.69 -3.29 4.60
N LYS A 99 -21.32 -2.30 5.44
CA LYS A 99 -22.26 -1.61 6.33
C LYS A 99 -23.30 -0.80 5.56
N ALA A 100 -22.88 -0.07 4.53
CA ALA A 100 -23.79 0.71 3.69
C ALA A 100 -24.77 -0.19 2.92
N MET A 101 -24.30 -1.30 2.37
CA MET A 101 -25.13 -2.32 1.73
C MET A 101 -26.15 -2.93 2.71
N GLY A 102 -25.72 -3.33 3.90
CA GLY A 102 -26.64 -3.89 4.91
C GLY A 102 -27.74 -2.91 5.35
N LEU A 103 -27.43 -1.61 5.44
CA LEU A 103 -28.43 -0.58 5.71
C LEU A 103 -29.40 -0.41 4.53
N ALA A 104 -28.89 -0.39 3.30
CA ALA A 104 -29.73 -0.30 2.10
C ALA A 104 -30.67 -1.51 1.98
N ASP A 105 -30.15 -2.73 2.19
CA ASP A 105 -30.94 -3.96 2.18
C ASP A 105 -32.00 -3.98 3.29
N GLY A 106 -31.68 -3.46 4.49
CA GLY A 106 -32.64 -3.32 5.57
C GLY A 106 -33.77 -2.33 5.24
N VAL A 107 -33.44 -1.19 4.60
CA VAL A 107 -34.44 -0.21 4.15
C VAL A 107 -35.33 -0.79 3.05
N ILE A 108 -34.74 -1.50 2.09
CA ILE A 108 -35.49 -2.18 1.02
C ILE A 108 -36.44 -3.21 1.64
N SER A 109 -35.96 -4.06 2.57
CA SER A 109 -36.78 -5.07 3.25
C SER A 109 -37.97 -4.46 4.01
N LEU A 110 -37.77 -3.31 4.67
CA LEU A 110 -38.87 -2.60 5.34
C LEU A 110 -39.90 -1.99 4.38
N LEU A 111 -39.45 -1.54 3.20
CA LEU A 111 -40.33 -1.00 2.17
C LEU A 111 -41.09 -2.11 1.43
N GLU A 112 -40.46 -3.27 1.26
CA GLU A 112 -41.07 -4.53 0.81
C GLU A 112 -42.19 -4.96 1.76
N GLU A 113 -41.89 -5.07 3.06
CA GLU A 113 -42.87 -5.48 4.09
C GLU A 113 -44.07 -4.53 4.17
N LYS A 114 -43.84 -3.22 3.96
CA LYS A 114 -44.90 -2.21 3.91
C LYS A 114 -45.66 -2.15 2.58
N GLY A 115 -45.34 -3.02 1.61
CA GLY A 115 -45.97 -3.05 0.28
C GLY A 115 -45.75 -1.77 -0.53
N ARG A 116 -44.68 -1.03 -0.25
CA ARG A 116 -44.37 0.28 -0.89
C ARG A 116 -43.51 0.15 -2.15
N LEU A 117 -42.97 -1.03 -2.42
CA LEU A 117 -42.19 -1.35 -3.61
C LEU A 117 -42.76 -2.60 -4.28
N SER A 118 -42.82 -2.59 -5.60
CA SER A 118 -43.16 -3.77 -6.41
C SER A 118 -41.92 -4.63 -6.66
N GLU A 119 -42.10 -5.94 -6.91
CA GLU A 119 -41.03 -6.89 -7.24
C GLU A 119 -40.11 -6.40 -8.37
N ASP A 120 -40.67 -5.71 -9.37
CA ASP A 120 -39.91 -5.14 -10.48
C ASP A 120 -38.99 -3.99 -10.03
N GLN A 121 -39.43 -3.15 -9.09
CA GLN A 121 -38.61 -2.07 -8.53
C GLN A 121 -37.48 -2.62 -7.65
N ILE A 122 -37.76 -3.66 -6.87
CA ILE A 122 -36.78 -4.35 -6.03
C ILE A 122 -35.70 -5.00 -6.89
N ASN A 123 -36.11 -5.72 -7.95
CA ASN A 123 -35.20 -6.38 -8.86
C ASN A 123 -34.33 -5.39 -9.65
N SER A 124 -34.86 -4.21 -9.97
CA SER A 124 -34.09 -3.14 -10.62
C SER A 124 -33.04 -2.56 -9.67
N ILE A 125 -33.42 -2.24 -8.42
CA ILE A 125 -32.50 -1.70 -7.41
C ILE A 125 -31.36 -2.69 -7.10
N ARG A 126 -31.66 -3.98 -6.93
CA ARG A 126 -30.65 -5.03 -6.66
C ARG A 126 -29.67 -5.26 -7.82
N ARG A 127 -30.09 -4.99 -9.06
CA ARG A 127 -29.22 -5.10 -10.25
C ARG A 127 -28.24 -3.93 -10.35
N GLU A 128 -28.65 -2.73 -9.94
CA GLU A 128 -27.82 -1.51 -9.97
C GLU A 128 -26.81 -1.44 -8.81
N THR A 129 -27.08 -2.08 -7.67
CA THR A 129 -26.18 -2.15 -6.51
C THR A 129 -25.14 -3.28 -6.57
N ARG A 130 -25.16 -4.14 -7.61
CA ARG A 130 -24.16 -5.19 -7.79
C ARG A 130 -22.75 -4.59 -8.02
N PRO A 131 -21.73 -5.01 -7.26
CA PRO A 131 -20.37 -4.46 -7.37
C PRO A 131 -19.71 -4.71 -8.74
N GLU A 132 -20.13 -5.78 -9.43
CA GLU A 132 -19.68 -6.16 -10.78
C GLU A 132 -19.90 -5.04 -11.82
N ASN A 133 -21.02 -4.32 -11.72
CA ASN A 133 -21.48 -3.36 -12.73
C ASN A 133 -20.84 -1.97 -12.61
N ARG A 134 -20.07 -1.70 -11.54
CA ARG A 134 -19.38 -0.40 -11.33
C ARG A 134 -17.88 -0.41 -11.63
N ARG A 135 -17.25 -1.58 -11.85
CA ARG A 135 -15.82 -1.65 -12.24
C ARG A 135 -15.50 -0.99 -13.58
N ASN A 136 -16.50 -0.71 -14.43
CA ASN A 136 -16.31 0.01 -15.68
C ASN A 136 -16.40 1.55 -15.55
N GLY A 137 -16.62 2.09 -14.35
CA GLY A 137 -16.86 3.53 -14.12
C GLY A 137 -15.80 4.29 -13.32
N SER A 138 -14.77 3.61 -12.81
CA SER A 138 -13.74 4.25 -11.98
C SER A 138 -12.33 3.90 -12.44
N ASN A 139 -12.05 4.14 -13.72
CA ASN A 139 -10.73 4.67 -14.08
C ASN A 139 -10.78 6.16 -13.77
N LEU A 140 -10.23 6.57 -12.63
CA LEU A 140 -9.75 7.92 -12.46
C LEU A 140 -8.21 7.89 -12.40
N PRO A 141 -7.56 8.93 -12.97
CA PRO A 141 -6.15 8.95 -13.35
C PRO A 141 -5.17 8.92 -12.17
#